data_AF-A0A0D0DKX3-F1
#
_entry.id   AF-A0A0D0DKX3-F1
#
_cell.length_a   1.000
_cell.length_b   1.000
_cell.length_c   1.000
_cell.angle_alpha   90.00
_cell.angle_beta   90.00
_cell.angle_gamma   90.00
#
_symmetry.space_group_name_H-M   'P 1'
#
loop_
_entity.id
_entity.type
_entity.pdbx_description
1 polymer ?
#
loop_
_entity_poly.entity_id
_entity_poly.type
_entity_poly.pdbx_seq_one_letter_code
_entity_poly.pdbx_strand_id
1 'polypeptide(L)'
;MGKYDHIPMLTSTDNYHAWWTDIKYALVAEDLWCHISTETDPSDPLNFASLKPIPADLTSPTEAEITAIHKWLVDDVKAKGFIHRFLSTPICQLIPENQVMTARAIWNLIGHHYGQKDLSTQFILRKQLAALCMKDASDASRYV
;
A
#
# COMPACT_ATOMS: atom_id res chain seq x y z
N MET A 1 24.16 1.98 7.10
CA MET A 1 22.82 1.44 6.90
C MET A 1 21.83 2.58 7.05
N GLY A 2 21.03 2.83 6.01
CA GLY A 2 19.94 3.80 6.03
C GLY A 2 18.73 3.29 6.81
N LYS A 3 17.85 4.22 7.20
CA LYS A 3 16.66 4.00 8.05
C LYS A 3 15.70 2.90 7.53
N TYR A 4 15.69 2.65 6.22
CA TYR A 4 14.73 1.76 5.56
C TYR A 4 15.39 0.65 4.73
N ASP A 5 16.65 0.32 5.01
CA ASP A 5 17.38 -0.72 4.27
C ASP A 5 16.76 -2.12 4.41
N HIS A 6 15.90 -2.32 5.42
CA HIS A 6 15.16 -3.56 5.65
C HIS A 6 13.95 -3.74 4.73
N ILE A 7 13.45 -2.65 4.11
CA ILE A 7 12.28 -2.71 3.24
C ILE A 7 12.72 -3.30 1.88
N PRO A 8 12.13 -4.43 1.44
CA PRO A 8 12.48 -5.03 0.16
C PRO A 8 12.05 -4.11 -0.99
N MET A 9 12.70 -4.23 -2.15
CA MET A 9 12.21 -3.61 -3.37
C MET A 9 11.11 -4.46 -3.99
N LEU A 10 9.99 -3.88 -4.43
CA LEU A 10 8.95 -4.60 -5.16
C LEU A 10 9.47 -5.01 -6.54
N THR A 11 9.49 -6.32 -6.80
CA THR A 11 10.00 -6.88 -8.07
C THR A 11 8.99 -7.79 -8.74
N SER A 12 8.13 -8.47 -7.98
CA SER A 12 7.10 -9.36 -8.52
C SER A 12 5.91 -9.48 -7.56
N THR A 13 4.93 -10.28 -7.95
CA THR A 13 3.82 -10.71 -7.08
C THR A 13 4.30 -11.46 -5.84
N ASP A 14 5.45 -12.14 -5.93
CA ASP A 14 5.91 -13.07 -4.89
C ASP A 14 6.33 -12.33 -3.62
N ASN A 15 6.93 -11.15 -3.77
CA ASN A 15 7.36 -10.33 -2.64
C ASN A 15 6.40 -9.18 -2.28
N TYR A 16 5.26 -9.08 -2.97
CA TYR A 16 4.29 -8.00 -2.78
C TYR A 16 3.80 -7.89 -1.33
N HIS A 17 3.46 -9.00 -0.68
CA HIS A 17 2.92 -8.94 0.69
C HIS A 17 3.94 -8.46 1.72
N ALA A 18 5.20 -8.89 1.59
CA ALA A 18 6.28 -8.43 2.45
C ALA A 18 6.53 -6.93 2.23
N TRP A 19 6.69 -6.53 0.95
CA TRP A 19 6.82 -5.13 0.56
C TRP A 19 5.69 -4.25 1.09
N TRP A 20 4.44 -4.67 0.90
CA TRP A 20 3.25 -3.93 1.32
C TRP A 20 3.25 -3.69 2.84
N THR A 21 3.59 -4.71 3.61
CA THR A 21 3.59 -4.66 5.07
C THR A 21 4.67 -3.69 5.58
N ASP A 22 5.88 -3.80 5.03
CA ASP A 22 7.01 -2.96 5.45
C ASP A 22 6.81 -1.50 5.05
N ILE A 23 6.30 -1.24 3.84
CA ILE A 23 5.96 0.10 3.39
C ILE A 23 4.84 0.70 4.25
N LYS A 24 3.81 -0.08 4.60
CA LYS A 24 2.75 0.40 5.51
C LYS A 24 3.34 0.87 6.84
N TYR A 25 4.16 0.06 7.51
CA TYR A 25 4.75 0.44 8.79
C TYR A 25 5.66 1.67 8.66
N ALA A 26 6.44 1.75 7.59
CA ALA A 26 7.30 2.90 7.38
C ALA A 26 6.51 4.20 7.13
N LEU A 27 5.42 4.13 6.36
CA LEU A 27 4.54 5.27 6.13
C LEU A 27 3.77 5.70 7.38
N VAL A 28 3.37 4.75 8.22
CA VAL A 28 2.78 5.05 9.53
C VAL A 28 3.80 5.79 10.41
N ALA A 29 5.06 5.35 10.41
CA ALA A 29 6.13 6.02 11.16
C ALA A 29 6.46 7.43 10.65
N GLU A 30 6.17 7.73 9.38
CA GLU A 30 6.35 9.05 8.77
C GLU A 30 5.09 9.93 8.79
N ASP A 31 3.99 9.46 9.38
CA ASP A 31 2.68 10.15 9.34
C ASP A 31 2.15 10.39 7.92
N LEU A 32 2.48 9.49 6.98
CA LEU A 32 2.09 9.56 5.57
C LEU A 32 1.05 8.51 5.18
N TRP A 33 0.75 7.54 6.06
CA TRP A 33 -0.18 6.45 5.75
C TRP A 33 -1.60 6.95 5.42
N CYS A 34 -2.06 8.02 6.05
CA CYS A 34 -3.36 8.64 5.80
C CYS A 34 -3.54 9.09 4.33
N HIS A 35 -2.46 9.43 3.62
CA HIS A 35 -2.50 9.80 2.20
C HIS A 35 -2.73 8.61 1.26
N ILE A 36 -2.60 7.39 1.77
CA ILE A 36 -2.69 6.14 1.00
C ILE A 36 -3.91 5.33 1.42
N SER A 37 -4.23 5.31 2.71
CA SER A 37 -5.37 4.57 3.26
C SER A 37 -6.69 4.96 2.59
N THR A 38 -7.61 3.99 2.54
CA THR A 38 -9.01 4.16 2.11
C THR A 38 -10.00 4.09 3.27
N GLU A 39 -9.53 3.86 4.50
CA GLU A 39 -10.40 3.71 5.66
C GLU A 39 -11.08 5.03 6.01
N THR A 40 -12.34 4.93 6.43
CA THR A 40 -13.17 6.09 6.77
C THR A 40 -13.61 6.09 8.23
N ASP A 41 -13.15 5.12 9.02
CA ASP A 41 -13.48 5.02 10.44
C ASP A 41 -12.75 6.12 11.25
N PRO A 42 -13.47 7.11 11.80
CA PRO A 42 -12.84 8.18 12.56
C PRO A 42 -12.31 7.71 13.93
N SER A 43 -12.68 6.51 14.38
CA SER A 43 -12.16 5.92 15.62
C SER A 43 -10.77 5.32 15.46
N ASP A 44 -10.30 5.17 14.21
CA ASP A 44 -8.95 4.76 13.86
C ASP A 44 -8.20 5.90 13.14
N PRO A 45 -7.67 6.88 13.90
CA PRO A 45 -7.04 8.05 13.32
C PRO A 45 -5.76 7.71 12.55
N LEU A 46 -5.12 6.57 12.85
CA LEU A 46 -3.94 6.13 12.12
C LEU A 46 -4.31 5.67 10.72
N ASN A 47 -5.41 4.93 10.56
CA ASN A 47 -5.85 4.48 9.25
C ASN A 47 -6.78 5.46 8.54
N PHE A 48 -7.27 6.52 9.18
CA PHE A 48 -8.20 7.46 8.55
C PHE A 48 -7.65 8.09 7.26
N ALA A 49 -8.42 8.00 6.18
CA ALA A 49 -8.07 8.50 4.87
C ALA A 49 -8.07 10.05 4.86
N SER A 50 -6.90 10.62 4.60
CA SER A 50 -6.77 12.05 4.34
C SER A 50 -7.35 12.38 2.97
N LEU A 51 -8.14 13.46 2.89
CA LEU A 51 -8.73 13.98 1.66
C LEU A 51 -8.14 15.35 1.37
N LYS A 52 -7.88 15.63 0.08
CA LYS A 52 -7.42 16.94 -0.34
C LYS A 52 -8.46 17.99 0.08
N PRO A 53 -8.08 19.00 0.89
CA PRO A 53 -9.02 20.05 1.28
C PRO A 53 -9.55 20.79 0.05
N ILE A 54 -10.80 21.24 0.14
CA ILE A 54 -11.46 22.07 -0.87
C ILE A 54 -11.84 23.38 -0.17
N PRO A 55 -11.50 24.56 -0.72
CA PRO A 55 -11.91 25.83 -0.15
C PRO A 55 -13.43 25.95 -0.07
N ALA A 56 -13.94 26.61 0.97
CA ALA A 56 -15.36 26.90 1.11
C ALA A 56 -15.87 27.82 -0.01
N ASP A 57 -15.04 28.78 -0.43
CA ASP A 57 -15.25 29.59 -1.62
C ASP A 57 -14.09 29.37 -2.60
N LEU A 58 -14.38 28.76 -3.76
CA LEU A 58 -13.40 28.48 -4.81
C LEU A 58 -12.84 29.75 -5.48
N THR A 59 -13.54 30.87 -5.37
CA THR A 59 -13.16 32.14 -5.97
C THR A 59 -12.34 33.00 -5.02
N SER A 60 -12.43 32.75 -3.71
CA SER A 60 -11.66 33.46 -2.69
C SER A 60 -11.22 32.55 -1.53
N PRO A 61 -10.27 31.63 -1.77
CA PRO A 61 -9.74 30.78 -0.71
C PRO A 61 -9.03 31.62 0.36
N THR A 62 -9.26 31.29 1.63
CA THR A 62 -8.54 31.89 2.76
C THR A 62 -7.08 31.43 2.79
N GLU A 63 -6.20 32.21 3.42
CA GLU A 63 -4.77 31.82 3.59
C GLU A 63 -4.62 30.47 4.33
N ALA A 64 -5.51 30.20 5.29
CA ALA A 64 -5.52 28.95 6.04
C ALA A 64 -5.86 27.75 5.14
N GLU A 65 -6.84 27.89 4.25
CA GLU A 65 -7.22 26.85 3.29
C GLU A 65 -6.11 26.61 2.26
N ILE A 66 -5.51 27.68 1.73
CA ILE A 66 -4.36 27.58 0.81
C ILE A 66 -3.20 26.82 1.49
N THR A 67 -2.90 27.16 2.74
CA THR A 67 -1.86 26.50 3.53
C THR A 67 -2.16 25.02 3.74
N ALA A 68 -3.41 24.67 4.08
CA ALA A 68 -3.84 23.29 4.25
C ALA A 68 -3.74 22.48 2.94
N ILE A 69 -4.15 23.07 1.81
CA ILE A 69 -4.06 22.45 0.49
C ILE A 69 -2.60 22.21 0.10
N HIS A 70 -1.73 23.22 0.27
CA HIS A 70 -0.31 23.09 -0.03
C HIS A 70 0.36 22.03 0.85
N LYS A 71 0.07 22.01 2.16
CA LYS A 71 0.57 20.98 3.06
C LYS A 71 0.15 19.59 2.59
N TRP A 72 -1.13 19.41 2.28
CA TRP A 72 -1.66 18.14 1.79
C TRP A 72 -0.95 17.68 0.50
N LEU A 73 -0.75 18.59 -0.46
CA LEU A 73 -0.06 18.28 -1.72
C LEU A 73 1.41 17.91 -1.51
N VAL A 74 2.10 18.60 -0.60
CA VAL A 74 3.50 18.29 -0.25
C VAL A 74 3.58 16.90 0.39
N ASP A 75 2.70 16.59 1.34
CA ASP A 75 2.71 15.31 2.03
C ASP A 75 2.29 14.16 1.08
N ASP A 76 1.36 14.39 0.15
CA ASP A 76 1.03 13.45 -0.93
C ASP A 76 2.24 13.18 -1.85
N VAL A 77 3.01 14.21 -2.23
CA VAL A 77 4.25 14.04 -3.03
C VAL A 77 5.32 13.27 -2.24
N LYS A 78 5.48 13.51 -0.94
CA LYS A 78 6.40 12.75 -0.09
C LYS A 78 6.01 11.26 -0.06
N ALA A 79 4.72 10.96 0.10
CA ALA A 79 4.23 9.59 0.07
C ALA A 79 4.50 8.90 -1.27
N LYS A 80 4.31 9.61 -2.41
CA LYS A 80 4.68 9.09 -3.75
C LYS A 80 6.16 8.78 -3.85
N GLY A 81 7.01 9.74 -3.47
CA GLY A 81 8.47 9.58 -3.53
C GLY A 81 8.94 8.42 -2.64
N PHE A 82 8.29 8.24 -1.49
CA PHE A 82 8.55 7.11 -0.60
C PHE A 82 8.22 5.78 -1.29
N ILE A 83 7.00 5.62 -1.81
CA ILE A 83 6.60 4.40 -2.54
C ILE A 83 7.57 4.13 -3.69
N HIS A 84 7.84 5.12 -4.53
CA HIS A 84 8.65 4.99 -5.74
C HIS A 84 10.08 4.52 -5.46
N ARG A 85 10.66 4.89 -4.30
CA ARG A 85 12.01 4.45 -3.90
C ARG A 85 12.12 2.94 -3.74
N PHE A 86 11.02 2.25 -3.45
CA PHE A 86 10.99 0.81 -3.22
C PHE A 86 10.31 0.04 -4.35
N LEU A 87 10.28 0.61 -5.55
CA LEU A 87 9.83 -0.06 -6.77
C LEU A 87 11.02 -0.37 -7.65
N SER A 88 11.00 -1.53 -8.29
CA SER A 88 11.93 -1.83 -9.38
C SER A 88 11.58 -1.04 -10.63
N THR A 89 12.57 -0.79 -11.49
CA THR A 89 12.42 0.00 -12.72
C THR A 89 11.23 -0.41 -13.60
N PRO A 90 10.96 -1.71 -13.85
CA PRO A 90 9.80 -2.11 -14.66
C PRO A 90 8.46 -1.70 -14.04
N ILE A 91 8.37 -1.71 -12.71
CA ILE A 91 7.15 -1.32 -11.99
C ILE A 91 6.98 0.19 -12.00
N CYS A 92 8.09 0.96 -11.87
CA CYS A 92 8.03 2.41 -12.02
C CYS A 92 7.47 2.83 -13.39
N GLN A 93 7.80 2.10 -14.46
CA GLN A 93 7.31 2.38 -15.81
C GLN A 93 5.79 2.16 -15.96
N LEU A 94 5.15 1.43 -15.05
CA LEU A 94 3.68 1.28 -15.02
C LEU A 94 2.98 2.51 -14.44
N ILE A 95 3.71 3.36 -13.71
CA ILE A 95 3.15 4.56 -13.08
C ILE A 95 3.21 5.70 -14.11
N PRO A 96 2.07 6.24 -14.52
CA PRO A 96 2.04 7.44 -15.35
C PRO A 96 2.82 8.58 -14.70
N GLU A 97 3.71 9.22 -15.45
CA GLU A 97 4.49 10.38 -14.98
C GLU A 97 3.64 11.65 -14.77
N ASN A 98 2.31 11.58 -14.94
CA ASN A 98 1.47 12.75 -14.78
C ASN A 98 1.33 13.13 -13.29
N GLN A 99 1.37 14.43 -13.02
CA GLN A 99 1.28 14.98 -11.66
C GLN A 99 -0.11 14.75 -11.01
N VAL A 100 -1.06 14.21 -11.77
CA VAL A 100 -2.47 14.06 -11.38
C VAL A 100 -2.67 12.85 -10.45
N MET A 101 -1.88 11.79 -10.58
CA MET A 101 -2.04 10.61 -9.72
C MET A 101 -1.62 10.90 -8.29
N THR A 102 -2.50 10.62 -7.33
CA THR A 102 -2.22 10.70 -5.88
C THR A 102 -1.43 9.49 -5.40
N ALA A 103 -0.81 9.57 -4.21
CA ALA A 103 -0.13 8.43 -3.59
C ALA A 103 -1.06 7.22 -3.44
N ARG A 104 -2.31 7.46 -3.03
CA ARG A 104 -3.39 6.45 -3.00
C ARG A 104 -3.65 5.81 -4.35
N ALA A 105 -3.68 6.59 -5.43
CA ALA A 105 -3.93 6.05 -6.77
C ALA A 105 -2.80 5.11 -7.21
N ILE A 106 -1.54 5.51 -6.95
CA ILE A 106 -0.36 4.66 -7.21
C ILE A 106 -0.43 3.38 -6.37
N TRP A 107 -0.72 3.50 -5.08
CA TRP A 107 -0.85 2.35 -4.18
C TRP A 107 -1.91 1.35 -4.65
N ASN A 108 -3.08 1.84 -5.05
CA ASN A 108 -4.17 1.01 -5.56
C ASN A 108 -3.81 0.34 -6.89
N LEU A 109 -3.13 1.06 -7.79
CA LEU A 109 -2.62 0.51 -9.04
C LEU A 109 -1.68 -0.67 -8.78
N ILE A 110 -0.70 -0.48 -7.90
CA ILE A 110 0.25 -1.53 -7.51
C ILE A 110 -0.50 -2.70 -6.87
N GLY A 111 -1.43 -2.44 -5.95
CA GLY A 111 -2.22 -3.49 -5.31
C GLY A 111 -3.09 -4.27 -6.27
N HIS A 112 -3.64 -3.63 -7.30
CA HIS A 112 -4.40 -4.30 -8.34
C HIS A 112 -3.54 -5.25 -9.18
N HIS A 113 -2.34 -4.81 -9.57
CA HIS A 113 -1.43 -5.59 -10.41
C HIS A 113 -0.69 -6.69 -9.65
N TYR A 114 -0.28 -6.43 -8.41
CA TYR A 114 0.63 -7.31 -7.66
C TYR A 114 -0.01 -7.98 -6.43
N GLY A 115 -1.11 -7.43 -5.93
CA GLY A 115 -1.81 -7.96 -4.75
C GLY A 115 -2.83 -9.05 -5.06
N GLN A 116 -3.16 -9.28 -6.34
CA GLN A 116 -3.95 -10.42 -6.72
C GLN A 116 -3.11 -11.69 -6.57
N LYS A 117 -3.41 -12.50 -5.54
CA LYS A 117 -3.03 -13.90 -5.56
C LYS A 117 -3.72 -14.53 -6.76
N ASP A 118 -2.92 -14.99 -7.73
CA ASP A 118 -3.43 -15.76 -8.86
C ASP A 118 -4.39 -16.82 -8.33
N LEU A 119 -5.63 -16.83 -8.85
CA LEU A 119 -6.64 -17.81 -8.49
C LEU A 119 -6.12 -19.24 -8.68
N SER A 120 -5.17 -19.43 -9.60
CA SER A 120 -4.44 -20.68 -9.78
C SER A 120 -3.67 -21.10 -8.53
N THR A 121 -3.06 -20.16 -7.80
CA THR A 121 -2.29 -20.43 -6.59
C THR A 121 -3.20 -20.79 -5.43
N GLN A 122 -4.38 -20.15 -5.31
CA GLN A 122 -5.40 -20.57 -4.34
C GLN A 122 -5.93 -21.97 -4.67
N PHE A 123 -6.13 -22.29 -5.95
CA PHE A 123 -6.56 -23.61 -6.38
C PHE A 123 -5.49 -24.68 -6.11
N ILE A 124 -4.21 -24.38 -6.36
CA ILE A 124 -3.08 -25.26 -6.04
C ILE A 124 -2.96 -25.47 -4.53
N LEU A 125 -3.03 -24.40 -3.72
CA LEU A 125 -3.00 -24.50 -2.25
C LEU A 125 -4.17 -25.31 -1.73
N ARG A 126 -5.40 -25.10 -2.25
CA ARG A 126 -6.58 -25.91 -1.89
C ARG A 126 -6.40 -27.37 -2.30
N LYS A 127 -5.82 -27.64 -3.48
CA LYS A 127 -5.54 -29.00 -3.94
C LYS A 127 -4.46 -29.68 -3.10
N GLN A 128 -3.43 -28.94 -2.67
CA GLN A 128 -2.39 -29.44 -1.77
C GLN A 128 -2.94 -29.69 -0.37
N LEU A 129 -3.70 -28.76 0.22
CA LEU A 129 -4.41 -28.95 1.49
C LEU A 129 -5.39 -30.12 1.43
N ALA A 130 -6.15 -30.26 0.34
CA ALA A 130 -7.07 -31.39 0.14
C ALA A 130 -6.33 -32.72 -0.08
N ALA A 131 -5.08 -32.69 -0.56
CA ALA A 131 -4.22 -33.88 -0.67
C ALA A 131 -3.53 -34.23 0.66
N LEU A 132 -3.38 -33.26 1.57
CA LEU A 132 -2.96 -33.45 2.96
C LEU A 132 -4.15 -33.97 3.80
N CYS A 133 -4.65 -35.15 3.45
CA CYS A 133 -5.51 -35.93 4.33
C CYS A 133 -4.63 -36.76 5.28
N MET A 134 -5.03 -36.89 6.55
CA MET A 134 -4.41 -37.87 7.45
C MET A 134 -4.50 -39.26 6.80
N LYS A 135 -3.35 -39.82 6.44
CA LYS A 135 -3.28 -41.15 5.83
C LYS A 135 -3.62 -42.26 6.82
N ASP A 136 -3.24 -42.09 8.08
CA ASP A 136 -3.50 -43.02 9.17
C ASP A 136 -3.35 -42.33 10.54
N ALA A 137 -3.65 -43.06 11.62
CA ALA A 137 -3.56 -42.58 12.98
C ALA A 137 -2.12 -42.21 13.43
N SER A 138 -1.09 -42.68 12.72
CA SER A 138 0.31 -42.35 13.02
C SER A 138 0.72 -40.99 12.45
N ASP A 139 0.03 -40.50 11.42
CA ASP A 139 0.26 -39.19 10.81
C ASP A 139 -0.39 -38.04 11.61
N ALA A 140 -1.21 -38.36 12.62
CA ALA A 140 -1.95 -37.40 13.43
C ALA A 140 -1.05 -36.34 14.09
N SER A 141 0.18 -36.70 14.49
CA SER A 141 1.12 -35.76 15.12
C SER A 141 1.65 -34.67 14.19
N ARG A 142 1.38 -34.76 12.88
CA ARG A 142 1.77 -33.72 11.91
C ARG A 142 0.71 -32.63 11.71
N TYR A 143 -0.47 -32.81 12.28
CA TYR A 143 -1.63 -31.92 12.11
C TYR A 143 -2.09 -31.27 13.43
N VAL A 144 -1.38 -31.50 14.54
CA VAL A 144 -1.67 -30.97 15.89
C VAL A 144 -0.55 -30.04 16.34
#